data_AF-A0A221KDE7-F1
#
_entry.id   AF-A0A221KDE7-F1
#
_cell.length_a   1.000
_cell.length_b   1.000
_cell.length_c   1.000
_cell.angle_alpha   90.00
_cell.angle_beta   90.00
_cell.angle_gamma   90.00
#
_symmetry.space_group_name_H-M   'P 1'
#
loop_
_entity.id
_entity.type
_entity.pdbx_description
1 polymer ?
#
loop_
_entity_poly.entity_id
_entity_poly.type
_entity_poly.pdbx_seq_one_letter_code
_entity_poly.pdbx_strand_id
1 'polypeptide(L)'
;MHLKGAAMSTSLTSQSFGLPARRYRAASLRQVLALRLQRGAQWAWRVLEAWGRTRAQAELYRTAALYQHSRPALAAELKRLAEER
;
A
#
# COMPACT_ATOMS: atom_id res chain seq x y z
N MET A 1 74.25 6.27 -12.49
CA MET A 1 73.05 7.09 -12.76
C MET A 1 71.82 6.24 -12.45
N HIS A 2 70.97 6.71 -11.54
CA HIS A 2 69.88 5.95 -10.91
C HIS A 2 68.74 5.58 -11.88
N LEU A 3 68.35 4.30 -11.88
CA LEU A 3 67.13 3.78 -12.51
C LEU A 3 65.90 4.27 -11.72
N LYS A 4 65.09 5.15 -12.31
CA LYS A 4 63.84 5.63 -11.71
C LYS A 4 62.70 4.67 -12.03
N GLY A 5 62.43 3.80 -11.06
CA GLY A 5 61.10 3.47 -10.54
C GLY A 5 59.97 3.24 -11.54
N ALA A 6 59.68 1.97 -11.77
CA ALA A 6 58.33 1.50 -12.07
C ALA A 6 57.38 1.89 -10.93
N ALA A 7 56.42 2.75 -11.22
CA ALA A 7 55.19 2.88 -10.47
C ALA A 7 54.08 3.07 -11.49
N MET A 8 53.49 1.96 -11.91
CA MET A 8 52.16 1.92 -12.51
C MET A 8 51.19 2.56 -11.51
N SER A 9 50.93 3.86 -11.67
CA SER A 9 49.89 4.55 -10.92
C SER A 9 48.65 4.57 -11.77
N THR A 10 47.93 3.46 -11.72
CA THR A 10 46.56 3.31 -12.20
C THR A 10 45.66 4.14 -11.27
N SER A 11 45.65 5.46 -11.41
CA SER A 11 44.56 6.27 -10.87
C SER A 11 43.64 6.63 -12.03
N LEU A 12 42.58 5.82 -12.15
CA LEU A 12 41.32 6.22 -12.77
C LEU A 12 40.88 7.54 -12.10
N THR A 13 41.31 8.67 -12.63
CA THR A 13 40.70 9.97 -12.30
C THR A 13 39.37 10.03 -13.03
N SER A 14 38.41 9.39 -12.37
CA SER A 14 36.96 9.57 -12.43
C SER A 14 36.53 10.81 -13.22
N GLN A 15 36.42 10.69 -14.54
CA GLN A 15 35.62 11.59 -15.36
C GLN A 15 34.14 11.29 -15.10
N SER A 16 33.64 11.79 -13.97
CA SER A 16 32.21 11.73 -13.61
C SER A 16 31.58 13.12 -13.63
N PHE A 17 31.92 13.96 -14.61
CA PHE A 17 31.25 15.25 -14.82
C PHE A 17 30.36 15.16 -16.06
N GLY A 18 29.11 14.74 -15.86
CA GLY A 18 28.12 14.72 -16.94
C GLY A 18 26.83 13.93 -16.71
N LEU A 19 26.60 13.33 -15.53
CA LEU A 19 25.32 12.65 -15.25
C LEU A 19 24.29 13.66 -14.73
N PRO A 20 23.06 13.69 -15.27
CA PRO A 20 22.07 14.74 -14.98
C PRO A 20 21.47 14.53 -13.60
N ALA A 21 22.18 14.94 -12.55
CA ALA A 21 21.73 14.84 -11.15
C ALA A 21 20.32 15.45 -10.93
N ARG A 22 19.93 16.44 -11.74
CA ARG A 22 18.57 17.01 -11.75
C ARG A 22 17.48 16.02 -12.17
N ARG A 23 17.73 15.14 -13.15
CA ARG A 23 16.74 14.15 -13.62
C ARG A 23 16.51 13.04 -12.61
N TYR A 24 17.57 12.59 -11.93
CA TYR A 24 17.47 11.59 -10.86
C TYR A 24 16.68 12.08 -9.64
N ARG A 25 16.87 13.35 -9.23
CA ARG A 25 16.08 13.95 -8.14
C ARG A 25 14.60 14.14 -8.49
N ALA A 26 14.28 14.47 -9.74
CA ALA A 26 12.88 14.60 -10.18
C ALA A 26 12.16 13.24 -10.27
N ALA A 27 12.87 12.20 -10.71
CA ALA A 27 12.35 10.84 -10.74
C ALA A 27 12.08 10.29 -9.33
N SER A 28 12.97 10.53 -8.37
CA SER A 28 12.78 10.10 -6.99
C SER A 28 11.61 10.83 -6.30
N LEU A 29 11.45 12.14 -6.54
CA LEU A 29 10.30 12.88 -6.02
C LEU A 29 8.97 12.36 -6.58
N ARG A 30 8.91 12.01 -7.86
CA ARG A 30 7.73 11.36 -8.47
C ARG A 30 7.43 10.01 -7.84
N GLN A 31 8.45 9.21 -7.55
CA GLN A 31 8.29 7.92 -6.85
C GLN A 31 7.75 8.12 -5.43
N VAL A 32 8.26 9.09 -4.67
CA VAL A 32 7.73 9.41 -3.32
C VAL A 32 6.28 9.87 -3.39
N LEU A 33 5.91 10.69 -4.36
CA LEU A 33 4.54 11.16 -4.53
C LEU A 33 3.59 9.99 -4.89
N ALA A 34 3.99 9.13 -5.83
CA ALA A 34 3.24 7.93 -6.21
C ALA A 34 3.04 6.96 -5.02
N LEU A 35 4.10 6.72 -4.23
CA LEU A 35 4.03 5.92 -3.01
C LEU A 35 3.07 6.51 -1.97
N ARG A 36 3.05 7.84 -1.81
CA ARG A 36 2.11 8.52 -0.91
C ARG A 36 0.67 8.40 -1.40
N LEU A 37 0.43 8.58 -2.70
CA LEU A 37 -0.89 8.42 -3.30
C LEU A 37 -1.39 6.98 -3.16
N GLN A 38 -0.54 5.98 -3.41
CA GLN A 38 -0.89 4.57 -3.21
C GLN A 38 -1.23 4.26 -1.76
N ARG A 39 -0.46 4.77 -0.80
CA ARG A 39 -0.75 4.59 0.63
C ARG A 39 -2.05 5.27 1.04
N GLY A 40 -2.32 6.48 0.53
CA GLY A 40 -3.58 7.18 0.77
C GLY A 40 -4.78 6.41 0.20
N ALA A 41 -4.66 5.91 -1.02
CA ALA A 41 -5.69 5.09 -1.66
C ALA A 41 -5.93 3.76 -0.92
N GLN A 42 -4.88 3.09 -0.48
CA GLN A 42 -4.98 1.87 0.34
C GLN A 42 -5.67 2.13 1.67
N TRP A 43 -5.36 3.26 2.32
CA TRP A 43 -6.01 3.63 3.57
C TRP A 43 -7.48 3.98 3.35
N ALA A 44 -7.81 4.79 2.33
CA ALA A 44 -9.18 5.11 1.96
C ALA A 44 -9.99 3.86 1.62
N TRP A 45 -9.41 2.91 0.88
CA TRP A 45 -10.03 1.63 0.59
C TRP A 45 -10.32 0.82 1.86
N ARG A 46 -9.35 0.70 2.77
CA ARG A 46 -9.54 0.00 4.05
C ARG A 46 -10.63 0.64 4.91
N VAL A 47 -10.71 1.97 4.94
CA VAL A 47 -11.74 2.70 5.67
C VAL A 47 -13.12 2.44 5.05
N LEU A 48 -13.25 2.54 3.73
CA LEU A 48 -14.48 2.24 3.01
C LEU A 48 -14.90 0.77 3.20
N GLU A 49 -13.94 -0.14 3.19
CA GLU A 49 -14.18 -1.56 3.43
C GLU A 49 -14.65 -1.82 4.86
N ALA A 50 -14.03 -1.20 5.87
CA ALA A 50 -14.47 -1.29 7.26
C ALA A 50 -15.91 -0.74 7.42
N TRP A 51 -16.19 0.44 6.86
CA TRP A 51 -17.53 1.03 6.88
C TRP A 51 -18.56 0.16 6.15
N GLY A 52 -18.19 -0.41 4.99
CA GLY A 52 -19.03 -1.32 4.23
C GLY A 52 -19.34 -2.59 5.01
N ARG A 53 -18.35 -3.16 5.72
CA ARG A 53 -18.55 -4.33 6.59
C ARG A 53 -19.49 -4.02 7.74
N THR A 54 -19.28 -2.92 8.46
CA THR A 54 -20.18 -2.51 9.55
C THR A 54 -21.61 -2.29 9.05
N ARG A 55 -21.77 -1.66 7.88
CA ARG A 55 -23.10 -1.43 7.30
C ARG A 55 -23.77 -2.74 6.85
N ALA A 56 -23.02 -3.64 6.22
CA ALA A 56 -23.53 -4.95 5.81
C ALA A 56 -23.96 -5.80 7.02
N GLN A 57 -23.17 -5.77 8.10
CA GLN A 57 -23.48 -6.46 9.36
C GLN A 57 -24.78 -5.92 9.98
N ALA A 58 -24.94 -4.60 10.05
CA ALA A 58 -26.16 -3.96 10.54
C ALA A 58 -27.40 -4.35 9.71
N GLU A 59 -27.25 -4.43 8.39
CA GLU A 59 -28.35 -4.82 7.50
C GLU A 59 -28.74 -6.29 7.69
N LEU A 60 -27.77 -7.20 7.91
CA LEU A 60 -28.05 -8.61 8.23
C LEU A 60 -28.81 -8.74 9.55
N TYR A 61 -28.44 -8.01 10.60
CA TYR A 61 -29.19 -8.00 11.86
C TYR A 61 -30.60 -7.44 11.69
N ARG A 62 -30.76 -6.36 10.92
CA ARG A 62 -32.06 -5.77 10.61
C ARG A 62 -32.97 -6.77 9.89
N THR A 63 -32.41 -7.46 8.90
CA THR A 63 -33.12 -8.49 8.13
C THR A 63 -33.48 -9.67 9.02
N ALA A 64 -32.57 -10.11 9.90
CA ALA A 64 -32.84 -11.17 10.87
C ALA A 64 -33.98 -10.79 11.83
N ALA A 65 -34.04 -9.55 12.29
CA ALA A 65 -35.11 -9.07 13.17
C ALA A 65 -36.48 -9.11 12.46
N LEU A 66 -36.54 -8.75 11.17
CA LEU A 66 -37.77 -8.82 10.38
C LEU A 66 -38.29 -10.26 10.23
N TYR A 67 -37.39 -11.23 10.06
CA TYR A 67 -37.76 -12.64 9.90
C TYR A 67 -37.85 -13.43 11.20
N GLN A 68 -37.61 -12.81 12.36
CA GLN A 68 -37.55 -13.50 13.64
C GLN A 68 -38.82 -14.28 13.99
N HIS A 69 -39.99 -13.76 13.60
CA HIS A 69 -41.29 -14.39 13.89
C HIS A 69 -41.77 -15.34 12.80
N SER A 70 -41.43 -15.09 11.54
CA SER A 70 -41.91 -15.89 10.41
C SER A 70 -40.98 -17.03 10.02
N ARG A 71 -39.67 -16.85 10.19
CA ARG A 71 -38.63 -17.81 9.81
C ARG A 71 -37.47 -17.75 10.81
N PRO A 72 -37.64 -18.31 12.02
CA PRO A 72 -36.65 -18.21 13.09
C PRO A 72 -35.31 -18.86 12.74
N ALA A 73 -35.31 -19.95 11.97
CA ALA A 73 -34.08 -20.60 11.50
C ALA A 73 -33.27 -19.69 10.56
N LEU A 74 -33.95 -19.03 9.61
CA LEU A 74 -33.32 -18.06 8.71
C LEU A 74 -32.77 -16.85 9.48
N ALA A 75 -33.51 -16.35 10.47
CA ALA A 75 -33.05 -15.27 11.32
C ALA A 75 -31.80 -15.65 12.13
N ALA A 76 -31.71 -16.88 12.63
CA ALA A 76 -30.54 -17.38 13.33
C ALA A 76 -29.31 -17.49 12.38
N GLU A 77 -29.50 -18.00 11.17
CA GLU A 77 -28.43 -18.04 10.16
C GLU A 77 -27.94 -16.64 9.77
N LEU A 78 -28.84 -15.68 9.57
CA LEU A 78 -28.49 -14.30 9.26
C LEU A 78 -27.69 -13.62 10.39
N LYS A 79 -28.04 -13.88 11.66
CA LYS A 79 -27.27 -13.41 12.82
C LYS A 79 -25.90 -14.06 12.87
N ARG A 80 -25.81 -15.37 12.67
CA ARG A 80 -24.54 -16.10 12.63
C ARG A 80 -23.63 -15.57 11.52
N LEU A 81 -24.15 -15.33 10.32
CA LEU A 81 -23.40 -14.75 9.21
C LEU A 81 -22.94 -13.31 9.48
N ALA A 82 -23.67 -12.55 10.31
CA ALA A 82 -23.27 -11.23 10.76
C ALA A 82 -22.14 -11.29 11.82
N GLU A 83 -21.98 -12.41 12.53
CA GLU A 83 -20.96 -12.61 13.58
C GLU A 83 -19.68 -13.25 13.04
N GLU A 84 -19.76 -14.07 11.99
CA GLU A 84 -18.61 -14.73 11.35
C GLU A 84 -17.81 -13.82 10.39
N ARG A 85 -18.21 -12.54 10.22
CA ARG A 85 -17.65 -11.59 9.23
C ARG A 85 -16.84 -10.47 9.88
#